data_AF-A0A5B8S5E0-F1
#
_entry.id   AF-A0A5B8S5E0-F1
#
_cell.length_a   1.000
_cell.length_b   1.000
_cell.length_c   1.000
_cell.angle_alpha   90.00
_cell.angle_beta   90.00
_cell.angle_gamma   90.00
#
_symmetry.space_group_name_H-M   'P 1'
#
loop_
_entity.id
_entity.type
_entity.pdbx_description
1 polymer ?
#
loop_
_entity_poly.entity_id
_entity_poly.type
_entity_poly.pdbx_seq_one_letter_code
_entity_poly.pdbx_strand_id
1 'polypeptide(L)'
;MADGGKGYSANAVRAGWALATVGLVQAILTINLPRTDKTLPLREELRNWHVLVGLTLLALVVWRLWLWWREERGMAPVHGLRPGLFNWARTLALASYLLIFAMPIFGALFAWGGGTLVAVGPLFKVPVLLPESYRLWLFAGYFHSGAGFMAMLLNLAALLTAAYAWLRYGKGLLTTFPPGFGVQSLLALGTTSYAMATFKSSAPGPAAVARYIAIIVVVWAVGALIARWRKAKERAPEPMGKGRLAAAAVVTGILALGSYGPYAMFRVAPWPMGDVIAGPAGLTSHAAPVTRVQAWAETEYERTVASQTYKWCGFCHTFEKGGKTKAGPNLYAIFGQRIASVPNFHYSPALAGKRDAVWDDATLDALLADPDKFAPGTTMIISSGPVSDPKVRRAVINMLKRDTMPGAIDMVPAPAGQ
;
A
#
# COMPACT_ATOMS: atom_id res chain seq x y z
N MET A 1 12.84 -7.73 -37.55
CA MET A 1 14.02 -8.61 -37.68
C MET A 1 14.90 -8.33 -36.47
N ALA A 2 15.18 -9.33 -35.64
CA ALA A 2 16.04 -9.17 -34.48
C ALA A 2 17.49 -9.05 -34.98
N ASP A 3 18.15 -7.95 -34.63
CA ASP A 3 19.58 -7.73 -34.89
C ASP A 3 20.40 -8.73 -34.06
N GLY A 4 20.71 -9.88 -34.68
CA GLY A 4 22.03 -10.51 -34.75
C GLY A 4 23.05 -10.33 -33.61
N GLY A 5 22.63 -10.33 -32.33
CA GLY A 5 23.55 -10.34 -31.19
C GLY A 5 23.82 -8.98 -30.55
N LYS A 6 23.14 -7.90 -30.94
CA LYS A 6 23.20 -6.63 -30.20
C LYS A 6 22.30 -6.70 -28.97
N GLY A 7 22.81 -6.22 -27.84
CA GLY A 7 22.08 -6.16 -26.57
C GLY A 7 20.90 -5.17 -26.60
N TYR A 8 20.50 -4.66 -25.44
CA TYR A 8 19.44 -3.65 -25.37
C TYR A 8 19.84 -2.38 -26.14
N SER A 9 18.89 -1.80 -26.89
CA SER A 9 19.11 -0.53 -27.57
C SER A 9 19.39 0.61 -26.58
N ALA A 10 20.04 1.68 -27.05
CA ALA A 10 20.28 2.86 -26.22
C ALA A 10 18.98 3.45 -25.63
N ASN A 11 17.88 3.38 -26.39
CA ASN A 11 16.57 3.84 -25.92
C ASN A 11 15.98 2.92 -24.86
N ALA A 12 16.10 1.60 -25.01
CA ALA A 12 15.67 0.64 -23.98
C ALA A 12 16.46 0.81 -22.68
N VAL A 13 17.76 1.09 -22.78
CA VAL A 13 18.62 1.40 -21.64
C VAL A 13 18.15 2.68 -20.94
N ARG A 14 17.96 3.78 -21.69
CA ARG A 14 17.48 5.07 -21.15
C ARG A 14 16.11 4.93 -20.47
N ALA A 15 15.15 4.27 -21.13
CA ALA A 15 13.81 4.06 -20.58
C ALA A 15 13.84 3.24 -19.29
N GLY A 16 14.67 2.20 -19.23
CA GLY A 16 14.85 1.37 -18.04
C GLY A 16 15.40 2.14 -16.84
N TRP A 17 16.43 2.97 -17.04
CA TRP A 17 16.99 3.81 -15.97
C TRP A 17 16.06 4.96 -15.57
N ALA A 18 15.35 5.56 -16.52
CA ALA A 18 14.34 6.57 -16.21
C ALA A 18 13.23 5.99 -15.31
N LEU A 19 12.72 4.79 -15.63
CA LEU A 19 11.75 4.08 -14.79
C LEU A 19 12.30 3.81 -13.38
N ALA A 20 13.55 3.39 -13.26
CA ALA A 20 14.17 3.14 -11.97
C ALA A 20 14.24 4.41 -11.10
N THR A 21 14.69 5.52 -11.69
CA THR A 21 14.85 6.81 -11.00
C THR A 21 13.50 7.40 -10.60
N VAL A 22 12.57 7.53 -11.55
CA VAL A 22 11.23 8.08 -11.26
C VAL A 22 10.46 7.15 -10.32
N GLY A 23 10.66 5.84 -10.42
CA GLY A 23 10.06 4.84 -9.54
C GLY A 23 10.48 5.01 -8.08
N LEU A 24 11.74 5.36 -7.83
CA LEU A 24 12.23 5.68 -6.49
C LEU A 24 11.53 6.93 -5.92
N VAL A 25 11.40 7.99 -6.72
CA VAL A 25 10.69 9.22 -6.32
C VAL A 25 9.24 8.87 -5.96
N GLN A 26 8.56 8.07 -6.79
CA GLN A 26 7.20 7.61 -6.51
C GLN A 26 7.11 6.81 -5.21
N ALA A 27 8.07 5.93 -4.94
CA ALA A 27 8.11 5.14 -3.72
C ALA A 27 8.23 6.04 -2.47
N ILE A 28 9.10 7.05 -2.52
CA ILE A 28 9.26 8.03 -1.42
C ILE A 28 7.96 8.80 -1.20
N LEU A 29 7.32 9.30 -2.26
CA LEU A 29 6.03 9.99 -2.16
C LEU A 29 4.97 9.07 -1.52
N THR A 30 4.90 7.82 -1.96
CA THR A 30 3.93 6.82 -1.47
C THR A 30 4.11 6.50 0.01
N ILE A 31 5.32 6.58 0.55
CA ILE A 31 5.60 6.37 1.99
C ILE A 31 5.17 7.58 2.81
N ASN A 32 5.49 8.79 2.35
CA ASN A 32 5.23 10.01 3.10
C ASN A 32 3.75 10.38 3.07
N LEU A 33 3.10 10.23 1.93
CA LEU A 33 1.71 10.60 1.70
C LEU A 33 0.73 10.11 2.79
N PRO A 34 0.64 8.80 3.15
CA PRO A 34 -0.28 8.34 4.18
C PRO A 34 0.13 8.72 5.61
N ARG A 35 1.38 9.14 5.83
CA ARG A 35 1.94 9.47 7.16
C ARG A 35 1.80 10.95 7.52
N THR A 36 1.67 11.81 6.51
CA THR A 36 1.37 13.23 6.66
C THR A 36 -0.07 13.41 7.13
N ASP A 37 -0.23 14.27 8.13
CA ASP A 37 -1.54 14.66 8.66
C ASP A 37 -2.45 15.15 7.53
N LYS A 38 -3.70 14.67 7.51
CA LYS A 38 -4.68 14.99 6.47
C LYS A 38 -5.18 16.42 6.52
N THR A 39 -5.00 17.11 7.63
CA THR A 39 -5.41 18.51 7.82
C THR A 39 -4.41 19.51 7.24
N LEU A 40 -3.16 19.08 7.03
CA LEU A 40 -2.10 19.95 6.53
C LEU A 40 -2.18 20.14 5.00
N PRO A 41 -2.00 21.36 4.47
CA PRO A 41 -1.92 21.61 3.02
C PRO A 41 -0.87 20.75 2.31
N LEU A 42 0.23 20.44 3.02
CA LEU A 42 1.29 19.54 2.52
C LEU A 42 0.76 18.18 2.06
N ARG A 43 -0.30 17.66 2.68
CA ARG A 43 -0.90 16.37 2.30
C ARG A 43 -1.49 16.39 0.90
N GLU A 44 -2.09 17.51 0.52
CA GLU A 44 -2.64 17.72 -0.81
C GLU A 44 -1.52 17.88 -1.83
N GLU A 45 -0.50 18.68 -1.52
CA GLU A 45 0.68 18.82 -2.39
C GLU A 45 1.34 17.46 -2.67
N LEU A 46 1.59 16.66 -1.63
CA LEU A 46 2.15 15.31 -1.79
C LEU A 46 1.26 14.41 -2.67
N ARG A 47 -0.07 14.56 -2.61
CA ARG A 47 -1.00 13.80 -3.46
C ARG A 47 -0.88 14.24 -4.91
N ASN A 48 -0.83 15.54 -5.16
CA ASN A 48 -0.74 16.10 -6.50
C ASN A 48 0.58 15.68 -7.16
N TRP A 49 1.69 15.70 -6.41
CA TRP A 49 2.98 15.18 -6.86
C TRP A 49 2.96 13.66 -7.08
N HIS A 50 2.31 12.88 -6.20
CA HIS A 50 2.15 11.44 -6.38
C HIS A 50 1.40 11.10 -7.68
N VAL A 51 0.39 11.89 -8.06
CA VAL A 51 -0.32 11.74 -9.32
C VAL A 51 0.57 12.09 -10.51
N LEU A 52 1.25 13.24 -10.49
CA LEU A 52 2.12 13.69 -11.58
C LEU A 52 3.27 12.70 -11.85
N VAL A 53 3.96 12.27 -10.78
CA VAL A 53 5.06 11.30 -10.89
C VAL A 53 4.51 9.94 -11.34
N GLY A 54 3.33 9.53 -10.87
CA GLY A 54 2.63 8.33 -11.35
C GLY A 54 2.28 8.35 -12.84
N LEU A 55 1.79 9.48 -13.36
CA LEU A 55 1.52 9.66 -14.80
C LEU A 55 2.81 9.73 -15.63
N THR A 56 3.89 10.27 -15.05
CA THR A 56 5.23 10.24 -15.67
C THR A 56 5.72 8.79 -15.81
N LEU A 57 5.53 7.97 -14.77
CA LEU A 57 5.81 6.53 -14.84
C LEU A 57 4.93 5.81 -15.87
N LEU A 58 3.66 6.21 -16.03
CA LEU A 58 2.80 5.67 -17.07
C LEU A 58 3.37 5.93 -18.47
N ALA A 59 3.76 7.17 -18.76
CA ALA A 59 4.35 7.52 -20.05
C ALA A 59 5.65 6.76 -20.30
N LEU A 60 6.53 6.67 -19.29
CA LEU A 60 7.79 5.93 -19.38
C LEU A 60 7.56 4.43 -19.58
N VAL A 61 6.57 3.83 -18.91
CA VAL A 61 6.30 2.41 -19.04
C VAL A 61 5.62 2.07 -20.37
N VAL A 62 4.78 2.95 -20.91
CA VAL A 62 4.24 2.83 -22.27
C VAL A 62 5.38 2.84 -23.28
N TRP A 63 6.32 3.79 -23.16
CA TRP A 63 7.51 3.83 -24.02
C TRP A 63 8.36 2.56 -23.87
N ARG A 64 8.59 2.11 -22.62
CA ARG A 64 9.35 0.89 -22.33
C ARG A 64 8.71 -0.35 -22.93
N LEU A 65 7.38 -0.50 -22.84
CA LEU A 65 6.62 -1.62 -23.39
C LEU A 65 6.58 -1.56 -24.92
N TRP A 66 6.52 -0.37 -25.51
CA TRP A 66 6.64 -0.19 -26.96
C TRP A 66 8.02 -0.66 -27.48
N LEU A 67 9.11 -0.25 -26.81
CA LEU A 67 10.46 -0.73 -27.12
C LEU A 67 10.59 -2.25 -26.93
N TRP A 68 10.01 -2.77 -25.83
CA TRP A 68 9.96 -4.21 -25.58
C TRP A 68 9.30 -4.98 -26.73
N TRP A 69 8.18 -4.46 -27.24
CA TRP A 69 7.45 -5.05 -28.36
C TRP A 69 8.24 -4.94 -29.67
N ARG A 70 8.81 -3.78 -29.97
CA ARG A 70 9.45 -3.47 -31.26
C ARG A 70 10.82 -4.12 -31.41
N GLU A 71 11.62 -4.11 -30.34
CA GLU A 71 13.07 -4.36 -30.42
C GLU A 71 13.48 -5.62 -29.67
N GLU A 72 12.80 -5.98 -28.58
CA GLU A 72 13.26 -7.04 -27.67
C GLU A 72 12.47 -8.35 -27.78
N ARG A 73 11.50 -8.43 -28.68
CA ARG A 73 10.74 -9.66 -28.91
C ARG A 73 11.61 -10.72 -29.56
N GLY A 74 11.71 -11.88 -28.91
CA GLY A 74 12.57 -12.97 -29.38
C GLY A 74 14.06 -12.66 -29.26
N MET A 75 14.43 -11.64 -28.48
CA MET A 75 15.83 -11.34 -28.15
C MET A 75 16.52 -12.59 -27.57
N ALA A 76 17.73 -12.86 -28.06
CA ALA A 76 18.58 -13.92 -27.53
C ALA A 76 19.11 -13.56 -26.13
N PRO A 77 19.45 -14.54 -25.28
CA PRO A 77 20.02 -14.26 -23.97
C PRO A 77 21.26 -13.36 -24.06
N VAL A 78 21.25 -12.26 -23.32
CA VAL A 78 22.40 -11.35 -23.21
C VAL A 78 23.31 -11.76 -22.05
N HIS A 79 24.55 -11.27 -22.07
CA HIS A 79 25.54 -11.45 -20.99
C HIS A 79 25.86 -12.92 -20.65
N GLY A 80 25.61 -13.86 -21.57
CA GLY A 80 25.84 -15.28 -21.36
C GLY A 80 24.88 -15.93 -20.36
N LEU A 81 23.71 -15.34 -20.13
CA LEU A 81 22.69 -15.93 -19.28
C LEU A 81 22.11 -17.21 -19.91
N ARG A 82 21.79 -18.21 -19.08
CA ARG A 82 21.07 -19.40 -19.55
C ARG A 82 19.67 -18.99 -20.05
N PRO A 83 19.17 -19.57 -21.16
CA PRO A 83 17.89 -19.17 -21.75
C PRO A 83 16.70 -19.19 -20.76
N GLY A 84 16.62 -20.20 -19.89
CA GLY A 84 15.57 -20.28 -18.87
C GLY A 84 15.61 -19.13 -17.87
N LEU A 85 16.78 -18.83 -17.31
CA LEU A 85 16.98 -17.73 -16.37
C LEU A 85 16.73 -16.37 -17.03
N PHE A 86 17.19 -16.19 -18.26
CA PHE A 86 16.94 -14.98 -19.05
C PHE A 86 15.44 -14.75 -19.27
N ASN A 87 14.70 -15.79 -19.67
CA ASN A 87 13.26 -15.71 -19.87
C ASN A 87 12.52 -15.44 -18.55
N TRP A 88 12.93 -16.07 -17.45
CA TRP A 88 12.37 -15.82 -16.12
C TRP A 88 12.56 -14.37 -15.67
N ALA A 89 13.79 -13.85 -15.73
CA ALA A 89 14.12 -12.48 -15.36
C ALA A 89 13.33 -11.45 -16.20
N ARG A 90 13.17 -11.72 -17.50
CA ARG A 90 12.33 -10.91 -18.39
C ARG A 90 10.83 -11.02 -18.06
N THR A 91 10.36 -12.18 -17.62
CA THR A 91 8.96 -12.37 -17.22
C THR A 91 8.65 -11.55 -15.97
N LEU A 92 9.54 -11.55 -14.97
CA LEU A 92 9.43 -10.69 -13.79
C LEU A 92 9.39 -9.21 -14.17
N ALA A 93 10.31 -8.77 -15.03
CA ALA A 93 10.37 -7.37 -15.49
C ALA A 93 9.10 -6.96 -16.23
N LEU A 94 8.62 -7.80 -17.17
CA LEU A 94 7.39 -7.54 -17.90
C LEU A 94 6.17 -7.45 -16.98
N ALA A 95 6.06 -8.36 -16.00
CA ALA A 95 4.98 -8.33 -15.02
C ALA A 95 4.97 -7.02 -14.23
N SER A 96 6.15 -6.57 -13.76
CA SER A 96 6.28 -5.28 -13.08
C SER A 96 5.94 -4.09 -13.98
N TYR A 97 6.30 -4.11 -15.27
CA TYR A 97 5.93 -3.05 -16.21
C TYR A 97 4.43 -3.00 -16.46
N LEU A 98 3.76 -4.15 -16.61
CA LEU A 98 2.31 -4.21 -16.75
C LEU A 98 1.60 -3.73 -15.48
N LEU A 99 2.17 -4.02 -14.31
CA LEU A 99 1.66 -3.54 -13.03
C LEU A 99 1.77 -2.02 -12.91
N ILE A 100 2.93 -1.44 -13.26
CA ILE A 100 3.15 0.02 -13.30
C ILE A 100 2.18 0.68 -14.29
N PHE A 101 1.90 0.03 -15.42
CA PHE A 101 0.91 0.52 -16.40
C PHE A 101 -0.51 0.56 -15.81
N ALA A 102 -0.92 -0.47 -15.07
CA ALA A 102 -2.26 -0.57 -14.51
C ALA A 102 -2.51 0.37 -13.29
N MET A 103 -1.48 0.64 -12.48
CA MET A 103 -1.63 1.37 -11.22
C MET A 103 -2.28 2.76 -11.35
N PRO A 104 -1.86 3.65 -12.28
CA PRO A 104 -2.46 4.97 -12.44
C PRO A 104 -3.93 4.93 -12.86
N ILE A 105 -4.35 3.90 -13.61
CA ILE A 105 -5.75 3.70 -14.01
C ILE A 105 -6.60 3.45 -12.77
N PHE A 106 -6.20 2.52 -11.90
CA PHE A 106 -6.87 2.31 -10.63
C PHE A 106 -6.83 3.54 -9.72
N GLY A 107 -5.73 4.31 -9.74
CA GLY A 107 -5.63 5.57 -8.98
C GLY A 107 -6.65 6.62 -9.41
N ALA A 108 -6.85 6.79 -10.73
CA ALA A 108 -7.85 7.70 -11.27
C ALA A 108 -9.28 7.23 -10.96
N LEU A 109 -9.56 5.94 -11.15
CA LEU A 109 -10.86 5.34 -10.80
C LEU A 109 -11.17 5.46 -9.30
N PHE A 110 -10.16 5.31 -8.45
CA PHE A 110 -10.28 5.52 -7.01
C PHE A 110 -10.65 6.97 -6.68
N ALA A 111 -9.96 7.95 -7.27
CA ALA A 111 -10.26 9.36 -7.05
C ALA A 111 -11.68 9.73 -7.50
N TRP A 112 -12.05 9.41 -8.74
CA TRP A 112 -13.37 9.73 -9.27
C TRP A 112 -14.50 8.95 -8.60
N GLY A 113 -14.29 7.68 -8.27
CA GLY A 113 -15.26 6.89 -7.51
C GLY A 113 -15.57 7.49 -6.14
N GLY A 114 -14.63 8.24 -5.55
CA GLY A 114 -14.82 9.02 -4.32
C GLY A 114 -15.26 10.47 -4.53
N GLY A 115 -15.61 10.87 -5.77
CA GLY A 115 -16.00 12.24 -6.11
C GLY A 115 -14.84 13.25 -5.99
N THR A 116 -13.60 12.81 -6.10
CA THR A 116 -12.40 13.65 -5.96
C THR A 116 -11.83 13.96 -7.34
N LEU A 117 -11.63 15.25 -7.63
CA LEU A 117 -10.91 15.66 -8.84
C LEU A 117 -9.44 15.23 -8.78
N VAL A 118 -8.81 15.04 -9.93
CA VAL A 118 -7.42 14.60 -10.02
C VAL A 118 -6.54 15.80 -10.38
N ALA A 119 -5.72 16.27 -9.45
CA ALA A 119 -4.73 17.32 -9.71
C ALA A 119 -3.40 16.68 -10.15
N VAL A 120 -2.91 17.09 -11.32
CA VAL A 120 -1.66 16.60 -11.92
C VAL A 120 -0.55 17.57 -11.54
N GLY A 121 -0.04 17.42 -10.31
CA GLY A 121 0.95 18.34 -9.74
C GLY A 121 0.46 19.80 -9.84
N PRO A 122 1.36 20.75 -10.16
CA PRO A 122 0.98 22.14 -10.39
C PRO A 122 0.45 22.42 -11.81
N LEU A 123 0.33 21.40 -12.68
CA LEU A 123 0.12 21.60 -14.11
C LEU A 123 -1.35 21.89 -14.46
N PHE A 124 -2.26 20.97 -14.10
CA PHE A 124 -3.68 21.10 -14.38
C PHE A 124 -4.51 20.16 -13.50
N LYS A 125 -5.83 20.39 -13.48
CA LYS A 125 -6.80 19.56 -12.76
C LYS A 125 -7.73 18.89 -13.75
N VAL A 126 -7.96 17.60 -13.56
CA VAL A 126 -8.97 16.82 -14.31
C VAL A 126 -10.22 16.74 -13.45
N PRO A 127 -11.38 17.21 -13.94
CA PRO A 127 -12.63 17.15 -13.18
C PRO A 127 -13.04 15.70 -12.91
N VAL A 128 -14.04 15.52 -12.04
CA VAL A 128 -14.63 14.21 -11.79
C VAL A 128 -15.38 13.77 -13.04
N LEU A 129 -14.93 12.67 -13.66
CA LEU A 129 -15.50 12.17 -14.92
C LEU A 129 -16.52 11.04 -14.72
N LEU A 130 -16.63 10.49 -13.51
CA LEU A 130 -17.52 9.38 -13.18
C LEU A 130 -18.41 9.75 -12.00
N PRO A 131 -19.66 9.26 -11.93
CA PRO A 131 -20.50 9.41 -10.75
C PRO A 131 -19.82 8.82 -9.50
N GLU A 132 -20.09 9.45 -8.35
CA GLU A 132 -19.61 8.93 -7.07
C GLU A 132 -20.21 7.54 -6.81
N SER A 133 -19.34 6.59 -6.44
CA SER A 133 -19.72 5.20 -6.24
C SER A 133 -18.79 4.56 -5.22
N TYR A 134 -19.34 4.27 -4.04
CA TYR A 134 -18.61 3.59 -2.96
C TYR A 134 -18.02 2.25 -3.41
N ARG A 135 -18.75 1.50 -4.26
CA ARG A 135 -18.26 0.23 -4.82
C ARG A 135 -17.05 0.42 -5.72
N LEU A 136 -17.09 1.41 -6.61
CA LEU A 136 -15.95 1.73 -7.49
C LEU A 136 -14.76 2.22 -6.68
N TRP A 137 -14.99 3.12 -5.73
CA TRP A 137 -13.97 3.64 -4.81
C TRP A 137 -13.28 2.49 -4.06
N LEU A 138 -14.05 1.56 -3.49
CA LEU A 138 -13.51 0.43 -2.74
C LEU A 138 -12.72 -0.54 -3.65
N PHE A 139 -13.28 -0.91 -4.80
CA PHE A 139 -12.62 -1.80 -5.76
C PHE A 139 -11.32 -1.21 -6.28
N ALA A 140 -11.37 0.02 -6.79
CA ALA A 140 -10.21 0.68 -7.36
C ALA A 140 -9.14 0.97 -6.30
N GLY A 141 -9.55 1.40 -5.10
CA GLY A 141 -8.64 1.59 -3.97
C GLY A 141 -7.97 0.29 -3.53
N TYR A 142 -8.72 -0.81 -3.47
CA TYR A 142 -8.20 -2.14 -3.16
C TYR A 142 -7.13 -2.56 -4.15
N PHE A 143 -7.40 -2.50 -5.46
CA PHE A 143 -6.43 -2.92 -6.48
C PHE A 143 -5.27 -1.94 -6.67
N HIS A 144 -5.47 -0.64 -6.41
CA HIS A 144 -4.38 0.33 -6.37
C HIS A 144 -3.41 0.04 -5.21
N SER A 145 -3.94 -0.27 -4.01
CA SER A 145 -3.13 -0.70 -2.87
C SER A 145 -2.52 -2.08 -3.08
N GLY A 146 -3.30 -3.04 -3.60
CA GLY A 146 -2.90 -4.41 -3.90
C GLY A 146 -1.76 -4.48 -4.90
N ALA A 147 -1.73 -3.58 -5.88
CA ALA A 147 -0.61 -3.45 -6.79
C ALA A 147 0.71 -3.09 -6.08
N GLY A 148 0.67 -2.36 -4.95
CA GLY A 148 1.85 -2.15 -4.11
C GLY A 148 2.39 -3.45 -3.50
N PHE A 149 1.52 -4.32 -2.99
CA PHE A 149 1.89 -5.64 -2.47
C PHE A 149 2.38 -6.59 -3.57
N MET A 150 1.72 -6.58 -4.74
CA MET A 150 2.20 -7.31 -5.92
C MET A 150 3.61 -6.87 -6.32
N ALA A 151 3.86 -5.56 -6.35
CA ALA A 151 5.17 -5.00 -6.67
C ALA A 151 6.23 -5.42 -5.63
N MET A 152 5.89 -5.39 -4.34
CA MET A 152 6.78 -5.88 -3.27
C MET A 152 7.21 -7.33 -3.52
N LEU A 153 6.26 -8.24 -3.81
CA LEU A 153 6.57 -9.65 -4.04
C LEU A 153 7.34 -9.88 -5.34
N LEU A 154 7.04 -9.15 -6.42
CA LEU A 154 7.80 -9.19 -7.66
C LEU A 154 9.25 -8.71 -7.46
N ASN A 155 9.46 -7.64 -6.69
CA ASN A 155 10.79 -7.14 -6.37
C ASN A 155 11.57 -8.14 -5.50
N LEU A 156 10.90 -8.83 -4.58
CA LEU A 156 11.50 -9.91 -3.78
C LEU A 156 11.92 -11.09 -4.66
N ALA A 157 11.04 -11.54 -5.55
CA ALA A 157 11.38 -12.57 -6.53
C ALA A 157 12.56 -12.13 -7.41
N ALA A 158 12.63 -10.86 -7.80
CA ALA A 158 13.74 -10.31 -8.59
C ALA A 158 15.07 -10.33 -7.81
N LEU A 159 15.08 -9.91 -6.54
CA LEU A 159 16.30 -9.95 -5.71
C LEU A 159 16.78 -11.38 -5.42
N LEU A 160 15.86 -12.30 -5.12
CA LEU A 160 16.19 -13.71 -4.94
C LEU A 160 16.76 -14.31 -6.24
N THR A 161 16.20 -13.92 -7.39
CA THR A 161 16.70 -14.34 -8.70
C THR A 161 18.10 -13.79 -8.98
N ALA A 162 18.37 -12.51 -8.67
CA ALA A 162 19.70 -11.94 -8.79
C ALA A 162 20.71 -12.60 -7.84
N ALA A 163 20.33 -12.87 -6.59
CA ALA A 163 21.19 -13.56 -5.63
C ALA A 163 21.54 -14.96 -6.14
N TYR A 164 20.55 -15.72 -6.61
CA TYR A 164 20.77 -17.02 -7.25
C TYR A 164 21.69 -16.92 -8.46
N ALA A 165 21.43 -15.98 -9.36
CA ALA A 165 22.24 -15.78 -10.56
C ALA A 165 23.69 -15.39 -10.22
N TRP A 166 23.87 -14.60 -9.16
CA TRP A 166 25.17 -14.17 -8.67
C TRP A 166 25.96 -15.34 -8.09
N LEU A 167 25.36 -16.08 -7.14
CA LEU A 167 25.99 -17.22 -6.49
C LEU A 167 26.26 -18.38 -7.46
N ARG A 168 25.38 -18.57 -8.44
CA ARG A 168 25.45 -19.72 -9.34
C ARG A 168 26.28 -19.46 -10.60
N TYR A 169 26.16 -18.27 -11.18
CA TYR A 169 26.67 -17.91 -12.50
C TYR A 169 27.53 -16.64 -12.53
N GLY A 170 27.74 -15.97 -11.39
CA GLY A 170 28.48 -14.69 -11.34
C GLY A 170 27.75 -13.54 -12.06
N LYS A 171 26.43 -13.65 -12.25
CA LYS A 171 25.61 -12.61 -12.91
C LYS A 171 24.73 -11.92 -11.86
N GLY A 172 24.95 -10.63 -11.63
CA GLY A 172 24.28 -9.86 -10.59
C GLY A 172 23.04 -9.10 -11.09
N LEU A 173 22.60 -8.10 -10.32
CA LEU A 173 21.43 -7.26 -10.60
C LEU A 173 21.47 -6.57 -11.96
N LEU A 174 22.65 -6.09 -12.36
CA LEU A 174 22.84 -5.33 -13.60
C LEU A 174 22.88 -6.22 -14.85
N THR A 175 23.23 -7.49 -14.70
CA THR A 175 23.42 -8.41 -15.85
C THR A 175 22.31 -9.45 -15.98
N THR A 176 21.57 -9.71 -14.91
CA THR A 176 20.45 -10.68 -14.90
C THR A 176 19.18 -10.12 -15.53
N PHE A 177 18.96 -8.81 -15.40
CA PHE A 177 17.71 -8.15 -15.74
C PHE A 177 17.86 -7.13 -16.87
N PRO A 178 16.74 -6.66 -17.47
CA PRO A 178 16.77 -5.49 -18.32
C PRO A 178 17.39 -4.27 -17.61
N PRO A 179 18.00 -3.33 -18.36
CA PRO A 179 18.64 -2.15 -17.80
C PRO A 179 17.75 -1.40 -16.80
N GLY A 180 18.32 -0.98 -15.68
CA GLY A 180 17.61 -0.29 -14.59
C GLY A 180 16.75 -1.18 -13.68
N PHE A 181 16.15 -2.27 -14.19
CA PHE A 181 15.16 -3.07 -13.44
C PHE A 181 15.72 -3.72 -12.16
N GLY A 182 16.94 -4.28 -12.22
CA GLY A 182 17.56 -4.90 -11.05
C GLY A 182 17.81 -3.88 -9.91
N VAL A 183 18.27 -2.68 -10.27
CA VAL A 183 18.49 -1.58 -9.30
C VAL A 183 17.16 -1.03 -8.80
N GLN A 184 16.17 -0.87 -9.67
CA GLN A 184 14.81 -0.49 -9.27
C GLN A 184 14.26 -1.47 -8.21
N SER A 185 14.39 -2.77 -8.44
CA SER A 185 13.90 -3.81 -7.51
C SER A 185 14.60 -3.72 -6.14
N LEU A 186 15.92 -3.48 -6.14
CA LEU A 186 16.73 -3.28 -4.93
C LEU A 186 16.27 -2.05 -4.15
N LEU A 187 16.09 -0.91 -4.82
CA LEU A 187 15.68 0.34 -4.17
C LEU A 187 14.23 0.28 -3.68
N ALA A 188 13.34 -0.34 -4.46
CA ALA A 188 11.94 -0.51 -4.11
C ALA A 188 11.76 -1.39 -2.86
N LEU A 189 12.56 -2.45 -2.68
CA LEU A 189 12.51 -3.25 -1.45
C LEU A 189 13.12 -2.54 -0.25
N GLY A 190 14.16 -1.73 -0.44
CA GLY A 190 14.71 -0.91 0.63
C GLY A 190 13.69 0.10 1.16
N THR A 191 13.00 0.81 0.27
CA THR A 191 11.91 1.72 0.61
C THR A 191 10.72 1.00 1.23
N THR A 192 10.34 -0.19 0.73
CA THR A 192 9.27 -1.01 1.33
C THR A 192 9.65 -1.46 2.75
N SER A 193 10.90 -1.86 2.98
CA SER A 193 11.40 -2.25 4.31
C SER A 193 11.32 -1.08 5.29
N TYR A 194 11.70 0.12 4.85
CA TYR A 194 11.51 1.34 5.63
C TYR A 194 10.03 1.61 5.94
N ALA A 195 9.17 1.50 4.93
CA ALA A 195 7.73 1.73 5.09
C ALA A 195 7.11 0.78 6.13
N MET A 196 7.42 -0.51 6.05
CA MET A 196 6.88 -1.52 6.97
C MET A 196 7.39 -1.32 8.40
N ALA A 197 8.67 -0.98 8.56
CA ALA A 197 9.27 -0.71 9.86
C ALA A 197 8.75 0.58 10.51
N THR A 198 8.29 1.55 9.71
CA THR A 198 7.86 2.87 10.18
C THR A 198 6.36 3.07 10.24
N PHE A 199 5.58 1.99 10.19
CA PHE A 199 4.12 2.09 10.17
C PHE A 199 3.56 2.58 11.51
N LYS A 200 4.15 2.16 12.65
CA LYS A 200 3.73 2.59 14.00
C LYS A 200 4.45 3.86 14.48
N SER A 201 5.75 3.96 14.23
CA SER A 201 6.58 5.11 14.58
C SER A 201 7.77 5.22 13.62
N SER A 202 8.37 6.39 13.47
CA SER A 202 9.51 6.59 12.55
C SER A 202 10.82 5.97 13.05
N ALA A 203 10.96 5.75 14.36
CA ALA A 203 12.21 5.33 15.01
C ALA A 203 12.84 4.03 14.47
N PRO A 204 12.09 2.96 14.15
CA PRO A 204 12.69 1.70 13.68
C PRO A 204 13.20 1.75 12.23
N GLY A 205 12.84 2.79 11.46
CA GLY A 205 13.11 2.89 10.02
C GLY A 205 14.59 2.78 9.65
N PRO A 206 15.47 3.63 10.21
CA PRO A 206 16.91 3.59 9.90
C PRO A 206 17.54 2.22 10.20
N ALA A 207 17.19 1.60 11.33
CA ALA A 207 17.71 0.29 11.70
C ALA A 207 17.25 -0.82 10.75
N ALA A 208 16.00 -0.77 10.28
CA ALA A 208 15.49 -1.73 9.30
C ALA A 208 16.21 -1.62 7.95
N VAL A 209 16.45 -0.39 7.48
CA VAL A 209 17.21 -0.15 6.24
C VAL A 209 18.66 -0.59 6.40
N ALA A 210 19.30 -0.34 7.54
CA ALA A 210 20.67 -0.78 7.80
C ALA A 210 20.80 -2.31 7.77
N ARG A 211 19.86 -3.04 8.39
CA ARG A 211 19.81 -4.51 8.33
C ARG A 211 19.62 -5.02 6.91
N TYR A 212 18.71 -4.40 6.15
CA TYR A 212 18.50 -4.72 4.74
C TYR A 212 19.78 -4.56 3.93
N ILE A 213 20.46 -3.41 4.05
CA ILE A 213 21.73 -3.15 3.36
C ILE A 213 22.80 -4.17 3.77
N ALA A 214 22.92 -4.48 5.07
CA ALA A 214 23.88 -5.47 5.57
C ALA A 214 23.66 -6.85 4.94
N ILE A 215 22.41 -7.32 4.85
CA ILE A 215 22.06 -8.59 4.20
C ILE A 215 22.49 -8.58 2.73
N ILE A 216 22.20 -7.49 1.99
CA ILE A 216 22.58 -7.36 0.59
C ILE A 216 24.12 -7.38 0.44
N VAL A 217 24.85 -6.64 1.27
CA VAL A 217 26.32 -6.62 1.24
C VAL A 217 26.89 -8.01 1.51
N VAL A 218 26.38 -8.73 2.52
CA VAL A 218 26.84 -10.09 2.85
C VAL A 218 26.60 -11.05 1.70
N VAL A 219 25.38 -11.10 1.14
CA VAL A 219 25.07 -12.02 0.04
C VAL A 219 25.93 -11.73 -1.20
N TRP A 220 26.20 -10.45 -1.48
CA TRP A 220 27.02 -10.06 -2.63
C TRP A 220 28.51 -10.35 -2.39
N ALA A 221 29.02 -10.10 -1.19
CA ALA A 221 30.40 -10.43 -0.80
C ALA A 221 30.65 -11.95 -0.84
N VAL A 222 29.75 -12.76 -0.27
CA VAL A 222 29.82 -14.22 -0.31
C VAL A 222 29.80 -14.73 -1.75
N GLY A 223 28.92 -14.20 -2.60
CA GLY A 223 28.91 -14.59 -4.01
C GLY A 223 30.15 -14.16 -4.78
N ALA A 224 30.77 -13.02 -4.44
CA ALA A 224 32.06 -12.63 -5.01
C ALA A 224 33.16 -13.64 -4.63
N LEU A 225 33.19 -14.08 -3.38
CA LEU A 225 34.10 -15.12 -2.92
C LEU A 225 33.85 -16.44 -3.68
N ILE A 226 32.61 -16.94 -3.72
CA ILE A 226 32.27 -18.18 -4.45
C ILE A 226 32.66 -18.09 -5.93
N ALA A 227 32.41 -16.95 -6.58
CA ALA A 227 32.76 -16.72 -7.97
C ALA A 227 34.28 -16.76 -8.20
N ARG A 228 35.09 -16.24 -7.26
CA ARG A 228 36.57 -16.33 -7.33
C ARG A 228 37.08 -17.77 -7.17
N TRP A 229 36.40 -18.59 -6.37
CA TRP A 229 36.80 -19.98 -6.10
C TRP A 229 36.38 -20.97 -7.20
N ARG A 230 35.23 -20.73 -7.86
CA ARG A 230 34.80 -21.55 -8.99
C ARG A 230 35.51 -21.09 -10.27
N LYS A 231 36.71 -21.62 -10.55
CA LYS A 231 37.23 -21.66 -11.94
C LYS A 231 36.14 -22.28 -12.82
N ALA A 232 35.71 -21.56 -13.85
CA ALA A 232 34.50 -21.84 -14.62
C ALA A 232 34.45 -23.29 -15.14
N LYS A 233 33.72 -24.18 -14.45
CA LYS A 233 33.17 -25.39 -15.08
C LYS A 233 31.89 -24.97 -15.79
N GLU A 234 32.03 -24.55 -17.05
CA GLU A 234 30.90 -24.38 -17.95
C GLU A 234 30.20 -25.73 -18.10
N ARG A 235 28.93 -25.80 -17.69
CA ARG A 235 28.07 -26.95 -17.96
C ARG A 235 27.22 -26.63 -19.19
N ALA A 236 27.04 -27.63 -20.03
CA ALA A 236 26.28 -27.54 -21.25
C ALA A 236 24.88 -26.92 -21.04
N PRO A 237 24.37 -26.15 -22.01
CA PRO A 237 23.03 -25.61 -21.98
C PRO A 237 22.00 -26.75 -22.01
N GLU A 238 20.97 -26.66 -21.17
CA GLU A 238 19.79 -27.54 -21.27
C GLU A 238 18.90 -27.06 -22.42
N PRO A 239 18.26 -27.97 -23.16
CA PRO A 239 17.42 -27.62 -24.29
C PRO A 239 16.20 -26.79 -23.84
N MET A 240 15.82 -25.82 -24.67
CA MET A 240 14.64 -24.99 -24.46
C MET A 240 13.36 -25.79 -24.65
N GLY A 241 12.48 -25.76 -23.64
CA GLY A 241 11.10 -26.23 -23.80
C GLY A 241 10.26 -25.98 -22.55
N LYS A 242 9.00 -25.55 -22.72
CA LYS A 242 7.94 -25.39 -21.69
C LYS A 242 8.10 -24.30 -20.61
N GLY A 243 9.29 -23.70 -20.42
CA GLY A 243 9.55 -22.75 -19.32
C GLY A 243 8.73 -21.45 -19.29
N ARG A 244 8.21 -20.95 -20.43
CA ARG A 244 7.44 -19.68 -20.48
C ARG A 244 6.07 -19.80 -19.80
N LEU A 245 5.39 -20.93 -19.96
CA LEU A 245 4.10 -21.19 -19.31
C LEU A 245 4.28 -21.36 -17.79
N ALA A 246 5.33 -22.07 -17.37
CA ALA A 246 5.66 -22.21 -15.95
C ALA A 246 6.03 -20.86 -15.31
N ALA A 247 6.84 -20.03 -15.99
CA ALA A 247 7.16 -18.68 -15.53
C ALA A 247 5.92 -17.79 -15.40
N ALA A 248 5.03 -17.83 -16.39
CA ALA A 248 3.76 -17.10 -16.34
C ALA A 248 2.84 -17.58 -15.21
N ALA A 249 2.77 -18.89 -14.97
CA ALA A 249 2.00 -19.45 -13.86
C ALA A 249 2.53 -19.01 -12.48
N VAL A 250 3.86 -19.05 -12.28
CA VAL A 250 4.49 -18.59 -11.03
C VAL A 250 4.25 -17.09 -10.82
N VAL A 251 4.45 -16.26 -11.84
CA VAL A 251 4.15 -14.82 -11.75
C VAL A 251 2.68 -14.57 -11.44
N THR A 252 1.77 -15.33 -12.07
CA THR A 252 0.33 -15.22 -11.76
C THR A 252 0.06 -15.56 -10.30
N GLY A 253 0.70 -16.61 -9.76
CA GLY A 253 0.63 -16.95 -8.34
C GLY A 253 1.17 -15.84 -7.43
N ILE A 254 2.28 -15.19 -7.80
CA ILE A 254 2.85 -14.05 -7.08
C ILE A 254 1.86 -12.87 -7.07
N LEU A 255 1.27 -12.55 -8.22
CA LEU A 255 0.28 -11.47 -8.35
C LEU A 255 -0.99 -11.78 -7.56
N ALA A 256 -1.47 -13.03 -7.59
CA ALA A 256 -2.62 -13.46 -6.80
C ALA A 256 -2.34 -13.34 -5.29
N LEU A 257 -1.17 -13.77 -4.83
CA LEU A 257 -0.75 -13.60 -3.44
C LEU A 257 -0.65 -12.12 -3.05
N GLY A 258 -0.08 -11.28 -3.93
CA GLY A 258 -0.01 -9.84 -3.73
C GLY A 258 -1.40 -9.19 -3.70
N SER A 259 -2.34 -9.67 -4.51
CA SER A 259 -3.72 -9.17 -4.53
C SER A 259 -4.43 -9.38 -3.19
N TYR A 260 -4.10 -10.44 -2.45
CA TYR A 260 -4.62 -10.72 -1.12
C TYR A 260 -4.02 -9.79 -0.04
N GLY A 261 -2.93 -9.07 -0.34
CA GLY A 261 -2.19 -8.22 0.60
C GLY A 261 -3.05 -7.20 1.37
N PRO A 262 -3.92 -6.39 0.72
CA PRO A 262 -4.76 -5.44 1.44
C PRO A 262 -5.76 -6.11 2.40
N TYR A 263 -6.26 -7.31 2.07
CA TYR A 263 -7.09 -8.06 3.01
C TYR A 263 -6.27 -8.61 4.17
N ALA A 264 -5.11 -9.23 3.89
CA ALA A 264 -4.24 -9.76 4.92
C ALA A 264 -3.76 -8.69 5.91
N MET A 265 -3.47 -7.48 5.41
CA MET A 265 -2.94 -6.39 6.22
C MET A 265 -4.02 -5.52 6.86
N PHE A 266 -5.12 -5.26 6.13
CA PHE A 266 -6.12 -4.26 6.55
C PHE A 266 -7.54 -4.81 6.70
N ARG A 267 -7.78 -6.10 6.43
CA ARG A 267 -9.11 -6.74 6.37
C ARG A 267 -10.13 -6.01 5.48
N VAL A 268 -9.63 -5.27 4.51
CA VAL A 268 -10.45 -4.61 3.48
C VAL A 268 -10.67 -5.60 2.34
N ALA A 269 -11.88 -5.65 1.80
CA ALA A 269 -12.23 -6.44 0.62
C ALA A 269 -12.46 -5.51 -0.60
N PRO A 270 -12.32 -6.01 -1.83
CA PRO A 270 -12.58 -5.21 -3.04
C PRO A 270 -14.05 -4.89 -3.27
N TRP A 271 -14.95 -5.47 -2.48
CA TRP A 271 -16.39 -5.27 -2.54
C TRP A 271 -16.94 -5.07 -1.13
N PRO A 272 -18.05 -4.33 -0.98
CA PRO A 272 -18.75 -4.26 0.30
C PRO A 272 -19.30 -5.66 0.66
N MET A 273 -18.94 -6.17 1.84
CA MET A 273 -19.37 -7.49 2.32
C MET A 273 -19.79 -7.40 3.79
N GLY A 274 -20.83 -8.15 4.16
CA GLY A 274 -21.35 -8.22 5.52
C GLY A 274 -22.75 -7.61 5.67
N ASP A 275 -23.16 -7.52 6.93
CA ASP A 275 -24.51 -7.14 7.33
C ASP A 275 -24.71 -5.63 7.24
N VAL A 276 -25.84 -5.22 6.69
CA VAL A 276 -26.20 -3.81 6.47
C VAL A 276 -27.50 -3.49 7.18
N ILE A 277 -27.57 -2.30 7.75
CA ILE A 277 -28.86 -1.69 8.11
C ILE A 277 -29.24 -0.74 6.99
N ALA A 278 -30.33 -1.05 6.29
CA ALA A 278 -30.81 -0.21 5.23
C ALA A 278 -31.29 1.14 5.80
N GLY A 279 -30.90 2.23 5.13
CA GLY A 279 -31.46 3.55 5.37
C GLY A 279 -31.65 4.31 4.06
N PRO A 280 -32.15 5.55 4.10
CA PRO A 280 -32.24 6.40 2.92
C PRO A 280 -30.89 6.50 2.20
N ALA A 281 -30.94 6.60 0.86
CA ALA A 281 -29.73 6.75 0.05
C ALA A 281 -28.94 8.00 0.49
N GLY A 282 -27.62 7.85 0.61
CA GLY A 282 -26.73 8.94 1.05
C GLY A 282 -26.69 9.18 2.56
N LEU A 283 -27.51 8.50 3.38
CA LEU A 283 -27.36 8.53 4.83
C LEU A 283 -26.15 7.67 5.24
N THR A 284 -25.12 8.32 5.78
CA THR A 284 -23.82 7.70 6.12
C THR A 284 -23.44 7.84 7.60
N SER A 285 -24.24 8.53 8.41
CA SER A 285 -23.97 8.80 9.82
C SER A 285 -25.23 8.64 10.66
N HIS A 286 -25.09 8.58 11.99
CA HIS A 286 -26.24 8.50 12.88
C HIS A 286 -27.10 9.78 12.79
N ALA A 287 -28.42 9.59 12.73
CA ALA A 287 -29.41 10.66 12.80
C ALA A 287 -30.11 10.73 14.18
N ALA A 288 -29.79 9.79 15.07
CA ALA A 288 -30.38 9.70 16.40
C ALA A 288 -29.93 10.87 17.31
N PRO A 289 -30.72 11.21 18.34
CA PRO A 289 -30.35 12.24 19.31
C PRO A 289 -28.96 11.97 19.92
N VAL A 290 -28.17 13.02 20.03
CA VAL A 290 -26.80 12.96 20.54
C VAL A 290 -26.86 12.85 22.07
N THR A 291 -26.35 11.74 22.62
CA THR A 291 -26.18 11.59 24.08
C THR A 291 -25.11 12.55 24.58
N ARG A 292 -25.33 13.19 25.74
CA ARG A 292 -24.29 14.01 26.37
C ARG A 292 -23.14 13.14 26.86
N VAL A 293 -21.90 13.56 26.60
CA VAL A 293 -20.68 12.87 27.01
C VAL A 293 -19.79 13.80 27.81
N GLN A 294 -19.01 13.24 28.75
CA GLN A 294 -17.96 13.98 29.44
C GLN A 294 -16.64 13.89 28.67
N ALA A 295 -16.01 15.04 28.43
CA ALA A 295 -14.69 15.14 27.81
C ALA A 295 -13.87 16.26 28.48
N TRP A 296 -12.54 16.23 28.33
CA TRP A 296 -11.66 17.31 28.79
C TRP A 296 -10.98 18.01 27.60
N ALA A 297 -10.45 19.20 27.85
CA ALA A 297 -9.74 20.00 26.84
C ALA A 297 -8.45 19.31 26.37
N GLU A 298 -7.95 19.70 25.20
CA GLU A 298 -6.73 19.10 24.64
C GLU A 298 -5.52 19.26 25.58
N THR A 299 -4.81 18.16 25.84
CA THR A 299 -3.54 18.16 26.59
C THR A 299 -2.31 18.05 25.68
N GLU A 300 -1.13 18.33 26.22
CA GLU A 300 0.14 18.14 25.48
C GLU A 300 0.39 16.67 25.12
N TYR A 301 0.04 15.75 26.03
CA TYR A 301 0.10 14.33 25.75
C TYR A 301 -0.84 13.94 24.61
N GLU A 302 -2.06 14.47 24.59
CA GLU A 302 -3.02 14.21 23.51
C GLU A 302 -2.53 14.69 22.14
N ARG A 303 -1.78 15.80 22.05
CA ARG A 303 -1.14 16.21 20.79
C ARG A 303 -0.15 15.16 20.27
N THR A 304 0.59 14.52 21.16
CA THR A 304 1.48 13.41 20.80
C THR A 304 0.68 12.20 20.32
N VAL A 305 -0.37 11.81 21.07
CA VAL A 305 -1.25 10.70 20.70
C VAL A 305 -1.97 10.98 19.38
N ALA A 306 -2.34 12.24 19.11
CA ALA A 306 -2.97 12.66 17.88
C ALA A 306 -2.11 12.32 16.66
N SER A 307 -0.83 12.73 16.72
CA SER A 307 0.14 12.55 15.63
C SER A 307 0.62 11.11 15.43
N GLN A 308 0.53 10.25 16.46
CA GLN A 308 1.05 8.87 16.41
C GLN A 308 -0.04 7.83 16.21
N THR A 309 -1.20 8.01 16.85
CA THR A 309 -2.25 7.00 16.94
C THR A 309 -3.56 7.48 16.33
N TYR A 310 -4.09 8.62 16.78
CA TYR A 310 -5.43 9.09 16.38
C TYR A 310 -5.55 9.40 14.89
N LYS A 311 -4.48 9.91 14.25
CA LYS A 311 -4.45 10.18 12.81
C LYS A 311 -4.86 8.98 11.94
N TRP A 312 -4.65 7.76 12.43
CA TRP A 312 -5.01 6.53 11.73
C TRP A 312 -6.53 6.30 11.74
N CYS A 313 -7.28 6.83 12.70
CA CYS A 313 -8.74 6.81 12.70
C CYS A 313 -9.29 7.54 11.47
N GLY A 314 -8.71 8.71 11.12
CA GLY A 314 -9.07 9.46 9.92
C GLY A 314 -8.70 8.78 8.59
N PHE A 315 -7.90 7.70 8.63
CA PHE A 315 -7.67 6.83 7.47
C PHE A 315 -8.96 6.09 7.09
N CYS A 316 -9.59 5.47 8.09
CA CYS A 316 -10.79 4.64 7.90
C CYS A 316 -12.10 5.39 8.06
N HIS A 317 -12.13 6.53 8.76
CA HIS A 317 -13.36 7.19 9.17
C HIS A 317 -13.43 8.66 8.77
N THR A 318 -14.65 9.17 8.69
CA THR A 318 -15.02 10.59 8.75
C THR A 318 -15.66 10.87 10.11
N PHE A 319 -15.68 12.13 10.53
CA PHE A 319 -16.15 12.52 11.87
C PHE A 319 -17.34 13.48 11.82
N GLU A 320 -17.50 14.18 10.71
CA GLU A 320 -18.53 15.17 10.44
C GLU A 320 -19.88 14.53 10.08
N LYS A 321 -20.98 15.19 10.47
CA LYS A 321 -22.34 14.77 10.14
C LYS A 321 -22.50 14.64 8.62
N GLY A 322 -22.99 13.49 8.16
CA GLY A 322 -23.17 13.21 6.74
C GLY A 322 -21.87 13.04 5.94
N GLY A 323 -20.71 13.02 6.61
CA GLY A 323 -19.43 12.71 5.97
C GLY A 323 -19.42 11.32 5.32
N LYS A 324 -18.57 11.13 4.31
CA LYS A 324 -18.55 9.93 3.46
C LYS A 324 -18.12 8.67 4.21
N THR A 325 -18.75 7.54 3.89
CA THR A 325 -18.22 6.22 4.26
C THR A 325 -16.88 5.96 3.60
N LYS A 326 -15.90 5.47 4.36
CA LYS A 326 -14.58 5.07 3.88
C LYS A 326 -14.38 3.56 4.12
N ALA A 327 -13.22 3.13 4.60
CA ALA A 327 -12.99 1.74 5.00
C ALA A 327 -13.81 1.37 6.25
N GLY A 328 -14.09 2.35 7.12
CA GLY A 328 -15.05 2.27 8.22
C GLY A 328 -16.24 3.21 8.00
N PRO A 329 -17.27 3.09 8.85
CA PRO A 329 -18.44 3.97 8.82
C PRO A 329 -18.07 5.38 9.29
N ASN A 330 -18.94 6.35 9.07
CA ASN A 330 -18.82 7.65 9.71
C ASN A 330 -18.94 7.51 11.24
N LEU A 331 -18.14 8.28 11.99
CA LEU A 331 -18.12 8.22 13.46
C LEU A 331 -18.91 9.35 14.15
N TYR A 332 -19.59 10.20 13.39
CA TYR A 332 -20.43 11.26 13.95
C TYR A 332 -21.52 10.68 14.86
N ALA A 333 -21.63 11.27 16.06
CA ALA A 333 -22.63 10.95 17.07
C ALA A 333 -22.69 9.48 17.51
N ILE A 334 -21.55 8.76 17.55
CA ILE A 334 -21.53 7.32 17.87
C ILE A 334 -21.79 7.00 19.34
N PHE A 335 -21.45 7.86 20.28
CA PHE A 335 -21.57 7.52 21.71
C PHE A 335 -23.05 7.39 22.11
N GLY A 336 -23.37 6.31 22.82
CA GLY A 336 -24.72 5.87 23.16
C GLY A 336 -25.46 5.14 22.03
N GLN A 337 -24.90 5.08 20.82
CA GLN A 337 -25.53 4.37 19.70
C GLN A 337 -25.23 2.87 19.76
N ARG A 338 -26.17 2.06 19.26
CA ARG A 338 -25.95 0.61 19.12
C ARG A 338 -24.73 0.31 18.26
N ILE A 339 -23.97 -0.71 18.63
CA ILE A 339 -22.86 -1.19 17.82
C ILE A 339 -23.38 -1.66 16.44
N ALA A 340 -22.58 -1.43 15.40
CA ALA A 340 -22.91 -1.80 14.03
C ALA A 340 -24.25 -1.21 13.51
N SER A 341 -24.56 0.03 13.89
CA SER A 341 -25.85 0.67 13.57
C SER A 341 -25.84 1.80 12.54
N VAL A 342 -24.68 2.15 11.95
CA VAL A 342 -24.63 3.20 10.91
C VAL A 342 -25.34 2.71 9.64
N PRO A 343 -26.33 3.46 9.12
CA PRO A 343 -27.07 3.06 7.93
C PRO A 343 -26.14 2.89 6.71
N ASN A 344 -26.49 1.94 5.85
CA ASN A 344 -25.84 1.66 4.57
C ASN A 344 -24.35 1.26 4.64
N PHE A 345 -23.80 1.04 5.85
CA PHE A 345 -22.46 0.47 6.03
C PHE A 345 -22.52 -1.05 6.15
N HIS A 346 -21.53 -1.74 5.57
CA HIS A 346 -21.40 -3.19 5.62
C HIS A 346 -20.52 -3.60 6.79
N TYR A 347 -21.12 -4.11 7.86
CA TYR A 347 -20.42 -4.60 9.04
C TYR A 347 -20.10 -6.09 8.91
N SER A 348 -18.93 -6.52 9.37
CA SER A 348 -18.65 -7.95 9.53
C SER A 348 -19.71 -8.62 10.42
N PRO A 349 -20.09 -9.89 10.14
CA PRO A 349 -21.00 -10.65 11.01
C PRO A 349 -20.58 -10.65 12.48
N ALA A 350 -19.28 -10.70 12.75
CA ALA A 350 -18.72 -10.65 14.11
C ALA A 350 -19.10 -9.38 14.89
N LEU A 351 -18.92 -8.20 14.28
CA LEU A 351 -19.28 -6.93 14.91
C LEU A 351 -20.81 -6.70 14.88
N ALA A 352 -21.50 -7.17 13.85
CA ALA A 352 -22.96 -7.14 13.80
C ALA A 352 -23.60 -7.99 14.92
N GLY A 353 -22.96 -9.09 15.32
CA GLY A 353 -23.39 -9.90 16.47
C GLY A 353 -23.30 -9.19 17.82
N LYS A 354 -22.75 -7.96 17.89
CA LYS A 354 -22.66 -7.13 19.10
C LYS A 354 -23.73 -6.04 19.17
N ARG A 355 -24.73 -6.03 18.29
CA ARG A 355 -25.73 -4.96 18.12
C ARG A 355 -26.58 -4.65 19.36
N ASP A 356 -26.65 -5.56 20.32
CA ASP A 356 -27.37 -5.36 21.59
C ASP A 356 -26.59 -4.48 22.58
N ALA A 357 -25.30 -4.26 22.34
CA ALA A 357 -24.47 -3.32 23.09
C ALA A 357 -24.44 -1.93 22.41
N VAL A 358 -24.04 -0.92 23.17
CA VAL A 358 -23.87 0.46 22.68
C VAL A 358 -22.39 0.86 22.69
N TRP A 359 -22.04 1.89 21.94
CA TRP A 359 -20.74 2.53 22.04
C TRP A 359 -20.68 3.46 23.26
N ASP A 360 -19.81 3.15 24.20
CA ASP A 360 -19.48 3.93 25.39
C ASP A 360 -17.96 3.84 25.64
N ASP A 361 -17.47 4.48 26.70
CA ASP A 361 -16.05 4.46 27.04
C ASP A 361 -15.52 3.03 27.23
N ALA A 362 -16.30 2.12 27.83
CA ALA A 362 -15.87 0.77 28.14
C ALA A 362 -15.79 -0.13 26.90
N THR A 363 -16.80 -0.08 26.04
CA THR A 363 -16.85 -0.84 24.79
C THR A 363 -15.84 -0.32 23.77
N LEU A 364 -15.62 0.99 23.70
CA LEU A 364 -14.55 1.56 22.89
C LEU A 364 -13.17 1.21 23.45
N ASP A 365 -12.96 1.24 24.78
CA ASP A 365 -11.69 0.80 25.37
C ASP A 365 -11.39 -0.66 25.02
N ALA A 366 -12.39 -1.54 25.15
CA ALA A 366 -12.27 -2.96 24.83
C ALA A 366 -11.97 -3.21 23.35
N LEU A 367 -12.69 -2.53 22.43
CA LEU A 367 -12.41 -2.60 21.00
C LEU A 367 -10.99 -2.10 20.70
N LEU A 368 -10.60 -0.97 21.29
CA LEU A 368 -9.30 -0.35 21.04
C LEU A 368 -8.14 -1.19 21.57
N ALA A 369 -8.35 -1.89 22.69
CA ALA A 369 -7.36 -2.76 23.31
C ALA A 369 -7.09 -4.00 22.46
N ASP A 370 -8.13 -4.62 21.91
CA ASP A 370 -8.03 -5.80 21.05
C ASP A 370 -9.34 -6.03 20.28
N PRO A 371 -9.41 -5.63 18.99
CA PRO A 371 -10.60 -5.84 18.17
C PRO A 371 -10.97 -7.31 17.98
N ASP A 372 -9.98 -8.20 17.91
CA ASP A 372 -10.19 -9.64 17.72
C ASP A 372 -10.75 -10.30 18.97
N LYS A 373 -10.34 -9.85 20.15
CA LYS A 373 -10.95 -10.27 21.42
C LYS A 373 -12.34 -9.67 21.60
N PHE A 374 -12.53 -8.41 21.20
CA PHE A 374 -13.82 -7.73 21.32
C PHE A 374 -14.89 -8.40 20.46
N ALA A 375 -14.60 -8.64 19.17
CA ALA A 375 -15.48 -9.28 18.21
C ALA A 375 -14.66 -10.20 17.27
N PRO A 376 -14.52 -11.50 17.60
CA PRO A 376 -13.69 -12.43 16.83
C PRO A 376 -14.04 -12.49 15.34
N GLY A 377 -13.08 -12.15 14.47
CA GLY A 377 -13.29 -12.09 13.02
C GLY A 377 -13.84 -10.76 12.50
N THR A 378 -13.86 -9.71 13.34
CA THR A 378 -14.25 -8.37 12.91
C THR A 378 -13.36 -7.82 11.80
N THR A 379 -13.94 -7.13 10.82
CA THR A 379 -13.17 -6.36 9.84
C THR A 379 -12.84 -4.95 10.35
N MET A 380 -13.40 -4.55 11.49
CA MET A 380 -13.12 -3.27 12.16
C MET A 380 -11.80 -3.34 12.94
N ILE A 381 -10.69 -3.23 12.22
CA ILE A 381 -9.36 -3.24 12.81
C ILE A 381 -8.81 -1.81 12.97
N ILE A 382 -7.77 -1.68 13.79
CA ILE A 382 -6.96 -0.45 13.86
C ILE A 382 -5.77 -0.64 12.93
N SER A 383 -5.61 0.22 11.92
CA SER A 383 -4.58 0.05 10.89
C SER A 383 -3.16 -0.04 11.46
N SER A 384 -2.87 0.67 12.55
CA SER A 384 -1.59 0.62 13.26
C SER A 384 -1.46 -0.54 14.27
N GLY A 385 -2.46 -1.40 14.37
CA GLY A 385 -2.60 -2.47 15.36
C GLY A 385 -3.29 -2.03 16.65
N PRO A 386 -3.57 -2.98 17.57
CA PRO A 386 -4.25 -2.69 18.83
C PRO A 386 -3.51 -1.67 19.70
N VAL A 387 -4.26 -0.84 20.43
CA VAL A 387 -3.73 0.20 21.31
C VAL A 387 -3.56 -0.38 22.72
N SER A 388 -2.40 -0.97 22.96
CA SER A 388 -2.15 -1.71 24.20
C SER A 388 -2.07 -0.83 25.45
N ASP A 389 -1.60 0.42 25.32
CA ASP A 389 -1.48 1.35 26.44
C ASP A 389 -2.85 1.97 26.81
N PRO A 390 -3.37 1.73 28.04
CA PRO A 390 -4.64 2.31 28.49
C PRO A 390 -4.66 3.84 28.50
N LYS A 391 -3.52 4.51 28.73
CA LYS A 391 -3.45 5.97 28.69
C LYS A 391 -3.68 6.49 27.27
N VAL A 392 -3.09 5.83 26.28
CA VAL A 392 -3.28 6.15 24.86
C VAL A 392 -4.74 5.89 24.46
N ARG A 393 -5.35 4.79 24.89
CA ARG A 393 -6.78 4.52 24.61
C ARG A 393 -7.69 5.59 25.19
N ARG A 394 -7.48 5.99 26.44
CA ARG A 394 -8.26 7.04 27.09
C ARG A 394 -8.14 8.38 26.37
N ALA A 395 -6.93 8.76 25.94
CA ALA A 395 -6.70 9.94 25.11
C ALA A 395 -7.44 9.84 23.76
N VAL A 396 -7.37 8.68 23.08
CA VAL A 396 -8.12 8.42 21.83
C VAL A 396 -9.62 8.56 22.03
N ILE A 397 -10.19 7.99 23.08
CA ILE A 397 -11.62 8.08 23.39
C ILE A 397 -12.03 9.54 23.64
N ASN A 398 -11.22 10.30 24.37
CA ASN A 398 -11.50 11.71 24.62
C ASN A 398 -11.44 12.56 23.35
N MET A 399 -10.46 12.32 22.47
CA MET A 399 -10.40 12.94 21.14
C MET A 399 -11.62 12.56 20.29
N LEU A 400 -12.02 11.28 20.28
CA LEU A 400 -13.25 10.85 19.58
C LEU A 400 -14.47 11.60 20.08
N LYS A 401 -14.64 11.77 21.40
CA LYS A 401 -15.77 12.54 21.97
C LYS A 401 -15.76 13.97 21.45
N ARG A 402 -14.62 14.66 21.51
CA ARG A 402 -14.50 16.05 21.03
C ARG A 402 -14.82 16.20 19.55
N ASP A 403 -14.38 15.25 18.73
CA ASP A 403 -14.49 15.36 17.27
C ASP A 403 -15.83 14.86 16.71
N THR A 404 -16.55 14.01 17.47
CA THR A 404 -17.75 13.33 16.96
C THR A 404 -19.04 13.69 17.68
N MET A 405 -18.98 14.36 18.83
CA MET A 405 -20.15 14.70 19.64
C MET A 405 -20.39 16.23 19.74
N PRO A 406 -20.40 17.00 18.65
CA PRO A 406 -20.48 18.45 18.73
C PRO A 406 -21.80 18.91 19.38
N GLY A 407 -21.70 19.83 20.34
CA GLY A 407 -22.85 20.38 21.07
C GLY A 407 -23.39 19.50 22.20
N ALA A 408 -22.83 18.30 22.41
CA ALA A 408 -23.25 17.35 23.45
C ALA A 408 -22.10 16.96 24.39
N ILE A 409 -21.21 17.90 24.69
CA ILE A 409 -20.05 17.66 25.56
C ILE A 409 -20.21 18.46 26.85
N ASP A 410 -20.12 17.76 27.97
CA ASP A 410 -19.91 18.34 29.30
C ASP A 410 -18.40 18.36 29.58
N MET A 411 -17.82 19.56 29.58
CA MET A 411 -16.39 19.73 29.81
C MET A 411 -16.04 19.48 31.27
N VAL A 412 -15.12 18.54 31.51
CA VAL A 412 -14.63 18.18 32.84
C VAL A 412 -13.11 18.42 32.96
N PRO A 413 -12.57 18.59 34.18
CA PRO A 413 -11.12 18.67 34.37
C PRO A 413 -10.40 17.41 33.85
N ALA A 414 -9.22 17.60 33.26
CA ALA A 414 -8.40 16.50 32.81
C ALA A 414 -7.97 15.62 34.01
N PRO A 415 -8.04 14.28 33.90
CA PRO A 415 -7.54 13.38 34.93
C PRO A 415 -6.05 13.59 35.21
N ALA A 416 -5.63 13.47 36.47
CA ALA A 416 -4.22 13.62 36.85
C ALA A 416 -3.30 12.69 36.04
N GLY A 417 -2.20 13.24 35.51
CA GLY A 417 -1.21 12.51 34.73
C GLY A 417 -1.56 12.28 33.25
N GLN A 418 -2.40 13.17 32.67
CA GLN A 418 -2.66 13.32 31.24
C GLN A 418 -2.11 14.63 30.67
#